data_AF-A0A961ZU79-F1
#
_entry.id   AF-A0A961ZU79-F1
#
_cell.length_a   1.000
_cell.length_b   1.000
_cell.length_c   1.000
_cell.angle_alpha   90.00
_cell.angle_beta   90.00
_cell.angle_gamma   90.00
#
_symmetry.space_group_name_H-M   'P 1'
#
loop_
_entity.id
_entity.type
_entity.pdbx_description
1 polymer ?
#
loop_
_entity_poly.entity_id
_entity_poly.type
_entity_poly.pdbx_seq_one_letter_code
_entity_poly.pdbx_strand_id
1 'polypeptide(L)'
;MPPHPIAMVLICGLLVSGCAIQPEPLTAEDLSVFAADKQARVTAEQEPLAGQLTLDEAMARALKYNLDKEVEVMHAIVAEQQLRVAHFSLLPGAVSNAGYADRSNYSGGSSVQIIGPRELGSQSLTSSTSSELQVKTADIKFSWHILDFGLSYIRARQAADEVLIAEETQRRVIARMLENVRTAYWRAVSSTRLSRRLKSMETRVASALADSRSLEQSGRASPLTALTYERELVEIQRELRKLAGELSSAKAQLAALANLDPGQPYEIA
;
A
#
# COMPACT_ATOMS: atom_id res chain seq x y z
N MET A 1 -29.82 51.47 -3.15
CA MET A 1 -28.35 51.50 -2.96
C MET A 1 -27.80 50.20 -3.52
N PRO A 2 -27.14 50.21 -4.69
CA PRO A 2 -26.63 48.98 -5.30
C PRO A 2 -25.34 48.55 -4.57
N PRO A 3 -25.12 47.24 -4.31
CA PRO A 3 -23.89 46.77 -3.70
C PRO A 3 -22.71 47.02 -4.64
N HIS A 4 -21.62 47.57 -4.09
CA HIS A 4 -20.45 48.00 -4.85
C HIS A 4 -19.80 46.82 -5.61
N PRO A 5 -19.55 46.95 -6.93
CA PRO A 5 -19.00 45.86 -7.76
C PRO A 5 -17.58 45.43 -7.36
N ILE A 6 -16.86 46.30 -6.64
CA ILE A 6 -15.48 46.06 -6.18
C ILE A 6 -15.42 44.96 -5.11
N ALA A 7 -16.44 44.84 -4.25
CA ALA A 7 -16.47 43.82 -3.20
C ALA A 7 -16.69 42.40 -3.78
N MET A 8 -17.45 42.29 -4.88
CA MET A 8 -17.75 41.00 -5.53
C MET A 8 -16.57 40.44 -6.32
N VAL A 9 -15.77 41.32 -6.95
CA VAL A 9 -14.54 40.92 -7.68
C VAL A 9 -13.46 40.41 -6.71
N LEU A 10 -13.34 41.02 -5.53
CA LEU A 10 -12.37 40.61 -4.52
C LEU A 10 -12.67 39.21 -3.93
N ILE A 11 -13.96 38.90 -3.73
CA ILE A 11 -14.41 37.59 -3.22
C ILE A 11 -14.19 36.48 -4.26
N CYS A 12 -14.46 36.73 -5.55
CA CYS A 12 -14.15 35.78 -6.61
C CYS A 12 -12.63 35.53 -6.76
N GLY A 13 -11.79 36.54 -6.56
CA GLY A 13 -10.32 36.37 -6.65
C GLY A 13 -9.74 35.40 -5.62
N LEU A 14 -10.29 35.39 -4.39
CA LEU A 14 -9.88 34.47 -3.32
C LEU A 14 -10.39 33.02 -3.52
N LEU A 15 -11.47 32.82 -4.28
CA LEU A 15 -12.04 31.50 -4.54
C LEU A 15 -11.38 30.76 -5.71
N VAL A 16 -10.70 31.47 -6.62
CA VAL A 16 -10.11 30.90 -7.85
C VAL A 16 -8.65 30.47 -7.68
N SER A 17 -7.94 30.97 -6.66
CA SER A 17 -6.55 30.56 -6.37
C SER A 17 -6.40 29.14 -5.81
N GLY A 18 -7.50 28.44 -5.51
CA GLY A 18 -7.49 27.05 -5.01
C GLY A 18 -7.50 25.96 -6.08
N CYS A 19 -7.66 26.30 -7.37
CA CYS A 19 -7.84 25.30 -8.44
C CYS A 19 -6.54 24.85 -9.13
N ALA A 20 -5.38 25.37 -8.74
CA ALA A 20 -4.08 24.92 -9.24
C ALA A 20 -3.46 23.95 -8.23
N ILE A 21 -3.79 22.66 -8.33
CA ILE A 21 -3.14 21.61 -7.55
C ILE A 21 -1.83 21.28 -8.27
N GLN A 22 -0.73 21.80 -7.74
CA GLN A 22 0.61 21.44 -8.18
C GLN A 22 1.13 20.33 -7.27
N PRO A 23 1.54 19.16 -7.80
CA PRO A 23 2.10 18.11 -6.97
C PRO A 23 3.41 18.61 -6.36
N GLU A 24 3.42 18.75 -5.04
CA GLU A 24 4.61 19.13 -4.28
C GLU A 24 5.51 17.89 -4.13
N PRO A 25 6.75 17.90 -4.65
CA PRO A 25 7.64 16.78 -4.52
C PRO A 25 8.04 16.63 -3.04
N LEU A 26 7.94 15.42 -2.50
CA LEU A 26 8.43 15.10 -1.16
C LEU A 26 9.92 15.42 -1.08
N THR A 27 10.30 16.26 -0.11
CA THR A 27 11.71 16.52 0.16
C THR A 27 12.34 15.35 0.92
N ALA A 28 13.67 15.27 0.94
CA ALA A 28 14.38 14.26 1.73
C ALA A 28 14.06 14.37 3.23
N GLU A 29 13.77 15.59 3.71
CA GLU A 29 13.38 15.84 5.10
C GLU A 29 11.98 15.27 5.38
N ASP A 30 11.01 15.53 4.51
CA ASP A 30 9.64 14.98 4.63
C ASP A 30 9.63 13.45 4.63
N LEU A 31 10.46 12.83 3.79
CA LEU A 31 10.63 11.38 3.75
C LEU A 31 11.22 10.84 5.05
N SER A 32 12.19 11.55 5.65
CA SER A 32 12.79 11.11 6.92
C SER A 32 11.81 11.20 8.09
N VAL A 33 11.00 12.27 8.15
CA VAL A 33 9.96 12.46 9.17
C VAL A 33 8.86 11.41 9.01
N PHE A 34 8.42 11.17 7.77
CA PHE A 34 7.45 10.14 7.46
C PHE A 34 7.95 8.74 7.84
N ALA A 35 9.19 8.41 7.49
CA ALA A 35 9.78 7.12 7.84
C ALA A 35 9.85 6.94 9.37
N ALA A 36 10.26 7.97 10.10
CA ALA A 36 10.32 7.94 11.57
C ALA A 36 8.93 7.77 12.21
N ASP A 37 7.91 8.52 11.75
CA ASP A 37 6.52 8.37 12.21
C ASP A 37 5.98 6.97 11.90
N LYS A 38 6.18 6.47 10.68
CA LYS A 38 5.74 5.12 10.31
C LYS A 38 6.42 4.06 11.14
N GLN A 39 7.73 4.16 11.34
CA GLN A 39 8.46 3.21 12.17
C GLN A 39 7.99 3.22 13.63
N ALA A 40 7.69 4.40 14.19
CA ALA A 40 7.13 4.52 15.53
C ALA A 40 5.73 3.89 15.63
N ARG A 41 4.88 4.07 14.62
CA ARG A 41 3.51 3.52 14.61
C ARG A 41 3.44 2.00 14.48
N VAL A 42 4.40 1.38 13.81
CA VAL A 42 4.45 -0.10 13.65
C VAL A 42 4.53 -0.82 15.00
N THR A 43 5.12 -0.19 16.02
CA THR A 43 5.33 -0.80 17.35
C THR A 43 4.53 -0.14 18.48
N ALA A 44 3.94 1.04 18.27
CA ALA A 44 3.30 1.85 19.31
C ALA A 44 2.10 1.17 20.03
N GLU A 45 1.32 0.34 19.35
CA GLU A 45 0.07 -0.24 19.88
C GLU A 45 0.16 -1.77 20.12
N GLN A 46 1.38 -2.28 20.29
CA GLN A 46 1.59 -3.70 20.54
C GLN A 46 1.47 -4.06 22.02
N GLU A 47 0.74 -5.13 22.31
CA GLU A 47 0.71 -5.70 23.65
C GLU A 47 2.09 -6.28 24.01
N PRO A 48 2.67 -5.94 25.17
CA PRO A 48 3.97 -6.47 25.57
C PRO A 48 3.92 -7.99 25.74
N LEU A 49 5.07 -8.66 25.62
CA LEU A 49 5.16 -10.10 25.84
C LEU A 49 4.93 -10.43 27.32
N ALA A 50 3.85 -11.15 27.61
CA ALA A 50 3.48 -11.55 28.97
C ALA A 50 4.03 -12.96 29.29
N GLY A 51 5.35 -13.11 29.32
CA GLY A 51 6.03 -14.37 29.68
C GLY A 51 6.72 -15.06 28.51
N GLN A 52 6.66 -16.39 28.47
CA GLN A 52 7.29 -17.20 27.42
C GLN A 52 6.41 -17.19 26.16
N LEU A 53 7.03 -16.98 25.00
CA LEU A 53 6.34 -17.00 23.72
C LEU A 53 5.90 -18.43 23.39
N THR A 54 4.59 -18.66 23.39
CA THR A 54 3.96 -19.91 22.95
C THR A 54 3.67 -19.87 21.44
N LEU A 55 3.41 -21.03 20.83
CA LEU A 55 3.04 -21.11 19.41
C LEU A 55 1.77 -20.30 19.10
N ASP A 56 0.75 -20.44 19.96
CA ASP A 56 -0.54 -19.79 19.77
C ASP A 56 -0.41 -18.27 19.94
N GLU A 57 0.38 -17.80 20.91
CA GLU A 57 0.67 -16.38 21.07
C GLU A 57 1.45 -15.82 19.88
N ALA A 58 2.47 -16.56 19.38
CA ALA A 58 3.21 -16.16 18.19
C ALA A 58 2.29 -16.03 16.95
N MET A 59 1.36 -16.97 16.78
CA MET A 59 0.38 -16.93 15.70
C MET A 59 -0.61 -15.77 15.86
N ALA A 60 -1.11 -15.54 17.08
CA ALA A 60 -2.03 -14.45 17.37
C ALA A 60 -1.37 -13.08 17.11
N ARG A 61 -0.13 -12.89 17.55
CA ARG A 61 0.66 -11.68 17.29
C ARG A 61 0.91 -11.46 15.80
N ALA A 62 1.31 -12.52 15.09
CA ALA A 62 1.49 -12.44 13.64
C ALA A 62 0.18 -12.03 12.93
N LEU A 63 -0.97 -12.59 13.29
CA LEU A 63 -2.25 -12.19 12.69
C LEU A 63 -2.71 -10.78 13.09
N LYS A 64 -2.33 -10.30 14.27
CA LYS A 64 -2.78 -9.01 14.80
C LYS A 64 -1.93 -7.84 14.30
N TYR A 65 -0.62 -8.03 14.22
CA TYR A 65 0.34 -6.93 14.03
C TYR A 65 1.18 -7.01 12.76
N ASN A 66 1.05 -8.05 11.94
CA ASN A 66 1.87 -8.18 10.74
C ASN A 66 1.42 -7.25 9.60
N LEU A 67 2.36 -6.45 9.10
CA LEU A 67 2.14 -5.47 8.03
C LEU A 67 1.77 -6.11 6.68
N ASP A 68 2.31 -7.28 6.34
CA ASP A 68 2.01 -7.94 5.06
C ASP A 68 0.52 -8.27 4.96
N LYS A 69 -0.09 -8.69 6.08
CA LYS A 69 -1.54 -8.91 6.16
C LYS A 69 -2.31 -7.60 5.98
N GLU A 70 -1.88 -6.51 6.61
CA GLU A 70 -2.57 -5.21 6.48
C GLU A 70 -2.54 -4.71 5.03
N VAL A 71 -1.42 -4.90 4.33
CA VAL A 71 -1.29 -4.56 2.91
C VAL A 71 -2.31 -5.35 2.07
N GLU A 72 -2.45 -6.65 2.29
CA GLU A 72 -3.44 -7.47 1.58
C GLU A 72 -4.90 -7.08 1.89
N VAL A 73 -5.19 -6.69 3.13
CA VAL A 73 -6.50 -6.12 3.49
C VAL A 73 -6.77 -4.84 2.70
N MET A 74 -5.78 -3.96 2.58
CA MET A 74 -5.90 -2.73 1.80
C MET A 74 -6.06 -3.01 0.30
N HIS A 75 -5.36 -4.01 -0.24
CA HIS A 75 -5.56 -4.43 -1.63
C HIS A 75 -6.99 -4.92 -1.90
N ALA A 76 -7.57 -5.69 -0.98
CA ALA A 76 -8.97 -6.11 -1.10
C ALA A 76 -9.94 -4.91 -1.09
N ILE A 77 -9.70 -3.91 -0.21
CA ILE A 77 -10.50 -2.68 -0.17
C ILE A 77 -10.38 -1.89 -1.48
N VAL A 78 -9.17 -1.77 -2.04
CA VAL A 78 -8.94 -1.08 -3.32
C VAL A 78 -9.69 -1.79 -4.46
N ALA A 79 -9.64 -3.12 -4.51
CA ALA A 79 -10.39 -3.90 -5.50
C ALA A 79 -11.90 -3.65 -5.38
N GLU A 80 -12.43 -3.60 -4.14
CA GLU A 80 -13.85 -3.31 -3.90
C GLU A 80 -14.23 -1.89 -4.37
N GLN A 81 -13.36 -0.90 -4.14
CA GLN A 81 -13.57 0.46 -4.62
C GLN A 81 -13.53 0.54 -6.16
N GLN A 82 -12.63 -0.19 -6.81
CA GLN A 82 -12.56 -0.27 -8.26
C GLN A 82 -13.83 -0.89 -8.84
N LEU A 83 -14.34 -1.98 -8.24
CA LEU A 83 -15.63 -2.56 -8.60
C LEU A 83 -16.77 -1.54 -8.47
N ARG A 84 -16.76 -0.71 -7.42
CA ARG A 84 -17.77 0.32 -7.20
C ARG A 84 -17.73 1.40 -8.29
N VAL A 85 -16.53 1.86 -8.65
CA VAL A 85 -16.33 2.81 -9.76
C VAL A 85 -16.80 2.21 -11.08
N ALA A 86 -16.48 0.93 -11.33
CA ALA A 86 -16.92 0.22 -12.53
C ALA A 86 -18.46 0.07 -12.58
N HIS A 87 -19.11 -0.19 -11.45
CA HIS A 87 -20.58 -0.20 -11.35
C HIS A 87 -21.20 1.16 -11.66
N PHE A 88 -20.65 2.25 -11.11
CA PHE A 88 -21.16 3.59 -11.41
C PHE A 88 -20.99 3.99 -12.88
N SER A 89 -19.98 3.42 -13.57
CA SER A 89 -19.76 3.63 -15.00
C SER A 89 -20.84 2.97 -15.89
N LEU A 90 -21.75 2.17 -15.31
CA LEU A 90 -22.91 1.61 -16.02
C LEU A 90 -24.09 2.58 -16.10
N LEU A 91 -24.12 3.58 -15.20
CA LEU A 91 -25.21 4.55 -15.12
C LEU A 91 -25.08 5.63 -16.20
N PRO A 92 -26.19 6.25 -16.62
CA PRO A 92 -26.13 7.42 -17.50
C PRO A 92 -25.39 8.57 -16.83
N GLY A 93 -24.48 9.21 -17.57
CA GLY A 93 -23.84 10.44 -17.13
C GLY A 93 -24.86 11.58 -17.09
N ALA A 94 -24.82 12.38 -16.03
CA ALA A 94 -25.66 13.56 -15.87
C ALA A 94 -24.78 14.80 -15.81
N VAL A 95 -25.00 15.74 -16.72
CA VAL A 95 -24.27 17.01 -16.77
C VAL A 95 -25.27 18.14 -16.63
N SER A 96 -25.07 19.01 -15.64
CA SER A 96 -25.84 20.24 -15.48
C SER A 96 -25.02 21.41 -15.99
N ASN A 97 -25.60 22.19 -16.90
CA ASN A 97 -25.00 23.41 -17.43
C ASN A 97 -25.86 24.60 -17.01
N ALA A 98 -25.19 25.69 -16.64
CA ALA A 98 -25.81 27.00 -16.45
C ALA A 98 -24.97 28.03 -17.22
N GLY A 99 -25.64 28.88 -17.99
CA GLY A 99 -25.03 29.86 -18.86
C GLY A 99 -25.72 31.21 -18.77
N TYR A 100 -24.94 32.27 -18.95
CA TYR A 100 -25.41 33.62 -19.11
C TYR A 100 -24.74 34.22 -20.33
N ALA A 101 -25.54 34.66 -21.30
CA ALA A 101 -25.06 35.34 -22.50
C ALA A 101 -25.69 36.73 -22.55
N ASP A 102 -24.85 37.74 -22.76
CA ASP A 102 -25.27 39.12 -22.99
C ASP A 102 -24.77 39.58 -24.36
N ARG A 103 -25.58 40.38 -25.06
CA ARG A 103 -25.29 40.88 -26.40
C ARG A 103 -25.45 42.39 -26.42
N SER A 104 -24.54 43.07 -27.12
CA SER A 104 -24.55 44.53 -27.24
C SER A 104 -25.45 45.06 -28.37
N ASN A 105 -25.94 44.20 -29.28
CA ASN A 105 -26.80 44.59 -30.39
C ASN A 105 -27.95 43.61 -30.63
N TYR A 106 -29.10 44.13 -31.08
CA TYR A 106 -30.23 43.32 -31.50
C TYR A 106 -29.99 42.72 -32.89
N SER A 107 -30.33 41.44 -33.08
CA SER A 107 -30.32 40.83 -34.41
C SER A 107 -31.56 41.29 -35.19
N GLY A 108 -31.39 42.07 -36.24
CA GLY A 108 -32.50 42.58 -37.08
C GLY A 108 -32.70 41.75 -38.34
N GLY A 109 -33.97 41.45 -38.67
CA GLY A 109 -34.38 40.85 -39.94
C GLY A 109 -35.56 41.61 -40.57
N SER A 110 -35.64 41.59 -41.91
CA SER A 110 -36.81 42.09 -42.65
C SER A 110 -37.69 40.92 -43.08
N SER A 111 -38.98 40.98 -42.78
CA SER A 111 -39.96 40.00 -43.24
C SER A 111 -40.62 40.46 -44.54
N VAL A 112 -40.92 39.52 -45.45
CA VAL A 112 -41.77 39.76 -46.62
C VAL A 112 -43.09 39.03 -46.41
N GLN A 113 -44.20 39.70 -46.69
CA GLN A 113 -45.51 39.05 -46.63
C GLN A 113 -45.60 37.98 -47.73
N ILE A 114 -46.09 36.78 -47.40
CA ILE A 114 -46.38 35.75 -48.39
C ILE A 114 -47.89 35.78 -48.61
N ILE A 115 -48.33 36.26 -49.78
CA ILE A 115 -49.75 36.45 -50.13
C ILE A 115 -50.31 35.34 -51.01
N GLY A 116 -49.46 34.45 -51.51
CA GLY A 116 -49.88 33.26 -52.26
C GLY A 116 -48.76 32.20 -52.38
N PRO A 117 -49.04 31.03 -52.98
CA PRO A 117 -48.12 29.89 -53.01
C PRO A 117 -46.77 30.17 -53.69
N ARG A 118 -46.70 31.18 -54.55
CA ARG A 118 -45.46 31.69 -55.20
C ARG A 118 -45.45 33.22 -55.31
N GLU A 119 -46.23 33.90 -54.47
CA GLU A 119 -46.39 35.36 -54.52
C GLU A 119 -45.96 35.98 -53.20
N LEU A 120 -44.89 36.79 -53.27
CA LEU A 120 -44.43 37.64 -52.19
C LEU A 120 -45.08 39.01 -52.34
N GLY A 121 -45.69 39.51 -51.28
CA GLY A 121 -46.25 40.83 -51.15
C GLY A 121 -45.20 41.86 -50.72
N SER A 122 -45.65 42.93 -50.05
CA SER A 122 -44.74 44.00 -49.62
C SER A 122 -43.71 43.53 -48.58
N GLN A 123 -42.45 43.96 -48.76
CA GLN A 123 -41.38 43.77 -47.80
C GLN A 123 -41.46 44.83 -46.70
N SER A 124 -41.35 44.41 -45.44
CA SER A 124 -41.22 45.34 -44.32
C SER A 124 -39.84 46.01 -44.35
N LEU A 125 -39.82 47.34 -44.44
CA LEU A 125 -38.59 48.16 -44.45
C LEU A 125 -38.08 48.49 -43.03
N THR A 126 -38.84 48.16 -41.99
CA THR A 126 -38.41 48.26 -40.60
C THR A 126 -37.78 46.94 -40.16
N SER A 127 -36.58 47.01 -39.58
CA SER A 127 -35.92 45.84 -39.00
C SER A 127 -36.70 45.37 -37.76
N SER A 128 -37.12 44.12 -37.80
CA SER A 128 -37.78 43.46 -36.66
C SER A 128 -36.78 42.54 -35.97
N THR A 129 -36.89 42.42 -34.64
CA THR A 129 -36.07 41.50 -33.86
C THR A 129 -36.97 40.67 -32.97
N SER A 130 -36.68 39.38 -32.87
CA SER A 130 -37.38 38.42 -32.00
C SER A 130 -36.44 37.79 -30.97
N SER A 131 -35.23 38.32 -30.82
CA SER A 131 -34.19 37.76 -29.98
C SER A 131 -33.87 38.70 -28.82
N GLU A 132 -33.75 38.15 -27.62
CA GLU A 132 -33.39 38.89 -26.42
C GLU A 132 -31.87 39.13 -26.35
N LEU A 133 -31.47 40.27 -25.78
CA LEU A 133 -30.05 40.61 -25.58
C LEU A 133 -29.42 39.78 -24.45
N GLN A 134 -30.20 39.50 -23.40
CA GLN A 134 -29.75 38.79 -22.21
C GLN A 134 -30.46 37.44 -22.13
N VAL A 135 -29.70 36.36 -22.28
CA VAL A 135 -30.23 35.00 -22.23
C VAL A 135 -29.59 34.25 -21.07
N LYS A 136 -30.43 33.71 -20.20
CA LYS A 136 -30.05 32.77 -19.15
C LYS A 136 -30.44 31.37 -19.59
N THR A 137 -29.49 30.44 -19.58
CA THR A 137 -29.76 29.03 -19.88
C THR A 137 -29.41 28.18 -18.68
N ALA A 138 -30.27 27.22 -18.35
CA ALA A 138 -29.99 26.17 -17.39
C ALA A 138 -30.54 24.87 -17.97
N ASP A 139 -29.68 23.88 -18.14
CA ASP A 139 -30.04 22.58 -18.69
C ASP A 139 -29.39 21.45 -17.88
N ILE A 140 -30.08 20.31 -17.83
CA ILE A 140 -29.53 19.05 -17.33
C ILE A 140 -29.62 18.06 -18.48
N LYS A 141 -28.48 17.53 -18.91
CA LYS A 141 -28.37 16.55 -19.99
C LYS A 141 -27.98 15.21 -19.40
N PHE A 142 -28.77 14.20 -19.74
CA PHE A 142 -28.46 12.80 -19.47
C PHE A 142 -27.98 12.15 -20.76
N SER A 143 -26.85 11.46 -20.72
CA SER A 143 -26.28 10.73 -21.87
C SER A 143 -26.02 9.28 -21.49
N TRP A 144 -26.49 8.35 -22.33
CA TRP A 144 -26.22 6.92 -22.18
C TRP A 144 -25.84 6.33 -23.54
N HIS A 145 -24.61 5.82 -23.64
CA HIS A 145 -24.09 5.23 -24.86
C HIS A 145 -24.15 3.69 -24.75
N ILE A 146 -24.96 3.04 -25.59
CA ILE A 146 -25.20 1.58 -25.51
C ILE A 146 -23.93 0.73 -25.73
N LEU A 147 -23.02 1.20 -26.60
CA LEU A 147 -21.75 0.51 -26.86
C LEU A 147 -20.81 0.63 -25.67
N ASP A 148 -20.70 1.83 -25.08
CA ASP A 148 -19.90 2.06 -23.88
C ASP A 148 -20.47 1.30 -22.69
N PHE A 149 -21.79 1.17 -22.59
CA PHE A 149 -22.43 0.32 -21.59
C PHE A 149 -21.96 -1.14 -21.69
N GLY A 150 -21.91 -1.70 -22.91
CA GLY A 150 -21.44 -3.08 -23.13
C GLY A 150 -19.99 -3.29 -22.66
N LEU A 151 -19.11 -2.33 -22.94
CA LEU A 151 -17.72 -2.36 -22.47
C LEU A 151 -17.62 -2.18 -20.95
N SER A 152 -18.36 -1.22 -20.39
CA SER A 152 -18.43 -0.96 -18.95
C SER A 152 -18.97 -2.17 -18.18
N TYR A 153 -19.93 -2.92 -18.73
CA TYR A 153 -20.44 -4.15 -18.13
C TYR A 153 -19.37 -5.23 -18.02
N ILE A 154 -18.58 -5.44 -19.08
CA ILE A 154 -17.48 -6.40 -19.05
C ILE A 154 -16.42 -5.97 -18.03
N ARG A 155 -16.08 -4.67 -17.98
CA ARG A 155 -15.16 -4.12 -16.98
C ARG A 155 -15.67 -4.28 -15.55
N ALA A 156 -16.95 -4.04 -15.31
CA ALA A 156 -17.56 -4.25 -14.00
C ALA A 156 -17.51 -5.74 -13.59
N ARG A 157 -17.72 -6.66 -14.54
CA ARG A 157 -17.55 -8.09 -14.29
C ARG A 157 -16.09 -8.46 -13.98
N GLN A 158 -15.13 -7.93 -14.75
CA GLN A 158 -13.70 -8.13 -14.49
C GLN A 158 -13.30 -7.61 -13.11
N ALA A 159 -13.75 -6.41 -12.73
CA ALA A 159 -13.51 -5.86 -11.40
C ALA A 159 -14.16 -6.70 -10.29
N ALA A 160 -15.28 -7.37 -10.57
CA ALA A 160 -15.91 -8.27 -9.61
C ALA A 160 -15.08 -9.54 -9.41
N ASP A 161 -14.56 -10.11 -10.50
CA ASP A 161 -13.63 -11.23 -10.44
C ASP A 161 -12.34 -10.84 -9.69
N GLU A 162 -11.83 -9.62 -9.90
CA GLU A 162 -10.66 -9.08 -9.18
C GLU A 162 -10.89 -8.99 -7.66
N VAL A 163 -12.09 -8.59 -7.22
CA VAL A 163 -12.45 -8.61 -5.79
C VAL A 163 -12.35 -10.02 -5.21
N LEU A 164 -12.93 -11.01 -5.90
CA LEU A 164 -12.87 -12.42 -5.46
C LEU A 164 -11.42 -12.94 -5.41
N ILE A 165 -10.60 -12.56 -6.39
CA ILE A 165 -9.17 -12.90 -6.42
C ILE A 165 -8.43 -12.25 -5.24
N ALA A 166 -8.74 -11.00 -4.91
CA ALA A 166 -8.13 -10.29 -3.78
C ALA A 166 -8.50 -10.94 -2.44
N GLU A 167 -9.77 -11.33 -2.24
CA GLU A 167 -10.22 -12.05 -1.05
C GLU A 167 -9.51 -13.40 -0.88
N GLU A 168 -9.39 -14.18 -1.96
CA GLU A 168 -8.67 -15.47 -1.90
C GLU A 168 -7.16 -15.28 -1.72
N THR A 169 -6.59 -14.22 -2.30
CA THR A 169 -5.18 -13.87 -2.09
C THR A 169 -4.91 -13.51 -0.63
N GLN A 170 -5.80 -12.74 -0.01
CA GLN A 170 -5.76 -12.42 1.42
C GLN A 170 -5.82 -13.70 2.27
N ARG A 171 -6.75 -14.61 1.99
CA ARG A 171 -6.85 -15.92 2.69
C ARG A 171 -5.58 -16.74 2.55
N ARG A 172 -5.00 -16.79 1.34
CA ARG A 172 -3.76 -17.49 1.05
C ARG A 172 -2.57 -16.89 1.82
N VAL A 173 -2.46 -15.58 1.90
CA VAL A 173 -1.38 -14.90 2.64
C VAL A 173 -1.49 -15.19 4.14
N ILE A 174 -2.70 -15.14 4.71
CA ILE A 174 -2.96 -15.52 6.11
C ILE A 174 -2.54 -16.97 6.38
N ALA A 175 -2.95 -17.91 5.52
CA ALA A 175 -2.60 -19.33 5.67
C ALA A 175 -1.08 -19.55 5.61
N ARG A 176 -0.41 -18.93 4.64
CA ARG A 176 1.05 -18.99 4.48
C ARG A 176 1.78 -18.37 5.67
N MET A 177 1.26 -17.27 6.21
CA MET A 177 1.82 -16.63 7.40
C MET A 177 1.79 -17.57 8.61
N LEU A 178 0.65 -18.24 8.85
CA LEU A 178 0.53 -19.21 9.94
C LEU A 178 1.46 -20.42 9.77
N GLU A 179 1.62 -20.91 8.55
CA GLU A 179 2.59 -21.97 8.23
C GLU A 179 4.04 -21.53 8.50
N ASN A 180 4.40 -20.32 8.08
CA ASN A 180 5.72 -19.73 8.31
C ASN A 180 6.00 -19.56 9.81
N VAL A 181 5.03 -19.04 10.58
CA VAL A 181 5.15 -18.90 12.04
C VAL A 181 5.34 -20.26 12.69
N ARG A 182 4.54 -21.27 12.34
CA ARG A 182 4.70 -22.64 12.87
C ARG A 182 6.08 -23.20 12.60
N THR A 183 6.55 -23.07 11.36
CA THR A 183 7.85 -23.57 10.93
C THR A 183 8.99 -22.85 11.65
N ALA A 184 8.92 -21.51 11.74
CA ALA A 184 9.89 -20.69 12.45
C ALA A 184 9.89 -20.98 13.96
N TYR A 185 8.72 -21.19 14.56
CA TYR A 185 8.58 -21.55 15.97
C TYR A 185 9.32 -22.85 16.29
N TRP A 186 9.05 -23.92 15.56
CA TRP A 186 9.72 -25.21 15.79
C TRP A 186 11.21 -25.18 15.50
N ARG A 187 11.65 -24.38 14.50
CA ARG A 187 13.07 -24.12 14.25
C ARG A 187 13.72 -23.38 15.42
N ALA A 188 13.07 -22.38 15.99
CA ALA A 188 13.57 -21.61 17.12
C ALA A 188 13.60 -22.42 18.43
N VAL A 189 12.59 -23.26 18.69
CA VAL A 189 12.58 -24.23 19.79
C VAL A 189 13.76 -25.19 19.65
N SER A 190 13.95 -25.75 18.46
CA SER A 190 15.05 -26.67 18.15
C SER A 190 16.41 -25.98 18.34
N SER A 191 16.55 -24.75 17.86
CA SER A 191 17.73 -23.91 18.05
C SER A 191 18.05 -23.66 19.53
N THR A 192 17.04 -23.38 20.35
CA THR A 192 17.22 -23.17 21.80
C THR A 192 17.70 -24.44 22.50
N ARG A 193 17.25 -25.61 22.07
CA ARG A 193 17.72 -26.90 22.59
C ARG A 193 19.13 -27.24 22.10
N LEU A 194 19.43 -26.96 20.83
CA LEU A 194 20.70 -27.32 20.20
C LEU A 194 21.82 -26.35 20.60
N SER A 195 21.53 -25.08 20.85
CA SER A 195 22.51 -24.06 21.26
C SER A 195 23.23 -24.44 22.57
N ARG A 196 22.51 -25.01 23.55
CA ARG A 196 23.12 -25.51 24.80
C ARG A 196 24.11 -26.65 24.52
N ARG A 197 23.74 -27.60 23.65
CA ARG A 197 24.62 -28.71 23.25
C ARG A 197 25.83 -28.20 22.47
N LEU A 198 25.62 -27.26 21.56
CA LEU A 198 26.66 -26.65 20.75
C LEU A 198 27.69 -25.93 21.61
N LYS A 199 27.25 -25.12 22.57
CA LYS A 199 28.13 -24.40 23.50
C LYS A 199 28.98 -25.36 24.35
N SER A 200 28.39 -26.47 24.79
CA SER A 200 29.13 -27.54 25.46
C SER A 200 30.19 -28.18 24.55
N MET A 201 29.86 -28.47 23.29
CA MET A 201 30.82 -29.01 22.32
C MET A 201 31.93 -28.02 21.98
N GLU A 202 31.62 -26.74 21.82
CA GLU A 202 32.62 -25.69 21.59
C GLU A 202 33.63 -25.61 22.75
N THR A 203 33.14 -25.73 23.99
CA THR A 203 34.01 -25.75 25.18
C THR A 203 34.91 -26.99 25.18
N ARG A 204 34.39 -28.16 24.79
CA ARG A 204 35.16 -29.41 24.68
C ARG A 204 36.23 -29.33 23.58
N VAL A 205 35.90 -28.79 22.41
CA VAL A 205 36.84 -28.60 21.30
C VAL A 205 37.93 -27.60 21.68
N ALA A 206 37.57 -26.49 22.33
CA ALA A 206 38.54 -25.51 22.83
C ALA A 206 39.50 -26.12 23.86
N SER A 207 38.99 -26.96 24.76
CA SER A 207 39.81 -27.69 25.73
C SER A 207 40.74 -28.69 25.05
N ALA A 208 40.22 -29.50 24.12
CA ALA A 208 41.03 -30.46 23.37
C ALA A 208 42.13 -29.79 22.53
N LEU A 209 41.86 -28.61 21.98
CA LEU A 209 42.85 -27.81 21.24
C LEU A 209 43.96 -27.32 22.17
N ALA A 210 43.60 -26.85 23.37
CA ALA A 210 44.57 -26.43 24.38
C ALA A 210 45.42 -27.62 24.87
N ASP A 211 44.80 -28.77 25.09
CA ASP A 211 45.48 -30.00 25.50
C ASP A 211 46.45 -30.48 24.41
N SER A 212 46.03 -30.48 23.14
CA SER A 212 46.88 -30.84 21.99
C SER A 212 48.14 -29.97 21.92
N ARG A 213 47.99 -28.64 22.05
CA ARG A 213 49.12 -27.69 22.08
C ARG A 213 50.07 -27.96 23.24
N SER A 214 49.55 -28.33 24.41
CA SER A 214 50.37 -28.66 25.57
C SER A 214 51.16 -29.97 25.38
N LEU A 215 50.59 -30.96 24.68
CA LEU A 215 51.23 -32.24 24.37
C LEU A 215 52.34 -32.08 23.34
N GLU A 216 52.15 -31.20 22.36
CA GLU A 216 53.20 -30.79 21.41
C GLU A 216 54.36 -30.11 22.14
N GLN A 217 54.08 -29.07 22.95
CA GLN A 217 55.10 -28.30 23.67
C GLN A 217 55.90 -29.15 24.67
N SER A 218 55.27 -30.15 25.28
CA SER A 218 55.94 -31.08 26.21
C SER A 218 56.69 -32.22 25.52
N GLY A 219 56.70 -32.28 24.18
CA GLY A 219 57.40 -33.30 23.39
C GLY A 219 56.80 -34.70 23.50
N ARG A 220 55.56 -34.82 23.99
CA ARG A 220 54.89 -36.11 24.25
C ARG A 220 54.15 -36.67 23.03
N ALA A 221 53.99 -35.86 21.99
CA ALA A 221 53.40 -36.24 20.71
C ALA A 221 54.34 -35.86 19.55
N SER A 222 54.26 -36.59 18.44
CA SER A 222 54.98 -36.20 17.22
C SER A 222 54.38 -34.89 16.67
N PRO A 223 55.21 -33.91 16.24
CA PRO A 223 54.72 -32.63 15.73
C PRO A 223 53.71 -32.78 14.58
N LEU A 224 53.94 -33.76 13.68
CA LEU A 224 53.04 -34.00 12.55
C LEU A 224 51.65 -34.49 13.01
N THR A 225 51.60 -35.38 14.01
CA THR A 225 50.34 -35.88 14.56
C THR A 225 49.59 -34.80 15.33
N ALA A 226 50.30 -33.96 16.10
CA ALA A 226 49.70 -32.85 16.85
C ALA A 226 49.10 -31.80 15.91
N LEU A 227 49.83 -31.38 14.88
CA LEU A 227 49.35 -30.42 13.88
C LEU A 227 48.16 -30.95 13.07
N THR A 228 48.15 -32.24 12.73
CA THR A 228 47.02 -32.87 12.03
C THR A 228 45.76 -32.86 12.90
N TYR A 229 45.90 -33.22 14.18
CA TYR A 229 44.80 -33.19 15.14
C TYR A 229 44.30 -31.76 15.41
N GLU A 230 45.20 -30.78 15.54
CA GLU A 230 44.81 -29.37 15.66
C GLU A 230 44.02 -28.88 14.46
N ARG A 231 44.46 -29.22 13.23
CA ARG A 231 43.72 -28.86 12.01
C ARG A 231 42.30 -29.42 12.04
N GLU A 232 42.13 -30.69 12.40
CA GLU A 232 40.81 -31.33 12.51
C GLU A 232 39.93 -30.64 13.56
N LEU A 233 40.49 -30.31 14.73
CA LEU A 233 39.76 -29.58 15.78
C LEU A 233 39.35 -28.17 15.34
N VAL A 234 40.22 -27.45 14.62
CA VAL A 234 39.90 -26.13 14.05
C VAL A 234 38.80 -26.24 13.01
N GLU A 235 38.82 -27.28 12.18
CA GLU A 235 37.76 -27.52 11.19
C GLU A 235 36.41 -27.80 11.87
N ILE A 236 36.40 -28.64 12.92
CA ILE A 236 35.21 -28.89 13.74
C ILE A 236 34.73 -27.59 14.40
N GLN A 237 35.63 -26.78 14.96
CA GLN A 237 35.26 -25.50 15.58
C GLN A 237 34.62 -24.54 14.57
N ARG A 238 35.15 -24.47 13.35
CA ARG A 238 34.58 -23.66 12.26
C ARG A 238 33.17 -24.13 11.91
N GLU A 239 32.96 -25.44 11.79
CA GLU A 239 31.63 -26.01 11.47
C GLU A 239 30.62 -25.76 12.60
N LEU A 240 31.05 -25.90 13.87
CA LEU A 240 30.21 -25.58 15.03
C LEU A 240 29.79 -24.10 15.04
N ARG A 241 30.70 -23.17 14.75
CA ARG A 241 30.39 -21.74 14.69
C ARG A 241 29.44 -21.40 13.53
N LYS A 242 29.62 -22.04 12.38
CA LYS A 242 28.70 -21.90 11.25
C LYS A 242 27.29 -22.34 11.64
N LEU A 243 27.17 -23.53 12.25
CA LEU A 243 25.89 -24.04 12.73
C LEU A 243 25.28 -23.12 13.81
N ALA A 244 26.09 -22.55 14.70
CA ALA A 244 25.63 -21.57 15.69
C ALA A 244 25.01 -20.32 15.05
N GLY A 245 25.62 -19.81 13.97
CA GLY A 245 25.09 -18.68 13.20
C GLY A 245 23.77 -19.02 12.48
N GLU A 246 23.66 -20.21 11.91
CA GLU A 246 22.40 -20.68 11.31
C GLU A 246 21.29 -20.79 12.36
N LEU A 247 21.60 -21.28 13.55
CA LEU A 247 20.65 -21.42 14.65
C LEU A 247 20.20 -20.07 15.25
N SER A 248 21.05 -19.05 15.31
CA SER A 248 20.67 -17.73 15.82
C SER A 248 19.67 -17.02 14.90
N SER A 249 19.78 -17.26 13.59
CA SER A 249 18.84 -16.72 12.58
C SER A 249 17.40 -17.19 12.80
N ALA A 250 17.19 -18.41 13.31
CA ALA A 250 15.86 -18.96 13.52
C ALA A 250 15.05 -18.19 14.59
N LYS A 251 15.72 -17.72 15.65
CA LYS A 251 15.08 -16.86 16.67
C LYS A 251 14.73 -15.49 16.09
N ALA A 252 15.68 -14.87 15.38
CA ALA A 252 15.44 -13.58 14.74
C ALA A 252 14.27 -13.63 13.74
N GLN A 253 14.17 -14.70 12.95
CA GLN A 253 13.05 -14.91 12.03
C GLN A 253 11.71 -15.05 12.74
N LEU A 254 11.64 -15.81 13.84
CA LEU A 254 10.41 -15.91 14.63
C LEU A 254 10.01 -14.56 15.24
N ALA A 255 10.97 -13.81 15.77
CA ALA A 255 10.74 -12.48 16.33
C ALA A 255 10.15 -11.53 15.27
N ALA A 256 10.72 -11.51 14.06
CA ALA A 256 10.22 -10.71 12.95
C ALA A 256 8.79 -11.10 12.55
N LEU A 257 8.48 -12.40 12.47
CA LEU A 257 7.13 -12.87 12.12
C LEU A 257 6.09 -12.55 13.21
N ALA A 258 6.49 -12.59 14.49
CA ALA A 258 5.66 -12.23 15.63
C ALA A 258 5.65 -10.71 15.93
N ASN A 259 6.26 -9.91 15.05
CA ASN A 259 6.38 -8.46 15.13
C ASN A 259 7.05 -7.92 16.41
N LEU A 260 7.98 -8.69 17.00
CA LEU A 260 8.74 -8.28 18.18
C LEU A 260 9.86 -7.29 17.81
N ASP A 261 10.22 -6.42 18.75
CA ASP A 261 11.28 -5.43 18.53
C ASP A 261 12.62 -6.10 18.20
N PRO A 262 13.37 -5.59 17.20
CA PRO A 262 14.68 -6.11 16.87
C PRO A 262 15.62 -6.11 18.08
N GLY A 263 16.08 -7.30 18.47
CA GLY A 263 17.00 -7.46 19.61
C GLY A 263 16.33 -7.54 20.98
N GLN A 264 15.00 -7.47 21.07
CA GLN A 264 14.29 -7.74 22.32
C GLN A 264 14.54 -9.18 22.77
N PRO A 265 15.08 -9.41 23.99
CA PRO A 265 15.25 -10.76 24.50
C PRO A 265 13.89 -11.36 24.83
N TYR A 266 13.66 -12.58 24.36
CA TYR A 266 12.46 -13.35 24.68
C TYR A 266 12.79 -14.83 24.88
N GLU A 267 11.97 -15.49 25.68
CA GLU A 267 12.04 -16.93 25.92
C GLU A 267 10.92 -17.64 25.17
N ILE A 268 11.20 -18.87 24.75
CA ILE A 268 10.25 -19.74 24.06
C ILE A 268 9.88 -20.86 25.02
N ALA A 269 8.59 -21.22 25.07
CA ALA A 269 8.07 -22.30 25.89
C ALA A 269 8.53 -23.71 25.44
#